data_AF-A0A350H4S0-F1
#
_entry.id   AF-A0A350H4S0-F1
#
_cell.length_a   1.000
_cell.length_b   1.000
_cell.length_c   1.000
_cell.angle_alpha   90.00
_cell.angle_beta   90.00
_cell.angle_gamma   90.00
#
_symmetry.space_group_name_H-M   'P 1'
#
loop_
_entity.id
_entity.type
_entity.pdbx_description
1 polymer ?
#
loop_
_entity_poly.entity_id
_entity_poly.type
_entity_poly.pdbx_seq_one_letter_code
_entity_poly.pdbx_strand_id
1 'polypeptide(L)'
;MIGLVQREKSADDFYSDFKKFDTEDDWTYSLSDDELKNVSEEAVSYNEEMYEKLTEYGFDIYDTSKERDKVFAEILERVKENE
;
A
#
# COMPACT_ATOMS: atom_id res chain seq x y z
N MET A 1 -14.33 -3.27 9.71
CA MET A 1 -13.63 -2.04 9.26
C MET A 1 -12.57 -2.50 8.27
N ILE A 2 -12.36 -1.79 7.17
CA ILE A 2 -11.48 -2.26 6.09
C ILE A 2 -10.08 -1.70 6.30
N GLY A 3 -9.07 -2.56 6.23
CA GLY A 3 -7.66 -2.20 6.23
C GLY A 3 -7.03 -2.47 4.87
N LEU A 4 -6.23 -1.54 4.36
CA LEU A 4 -5.50 -1.71 3.10
C LEU A 4 -4.00 -1.76 3.38
N VAL A 5 -3.33 -2.73 2.78
CA VAL A 5 -1.87 -2.88 2.84
C VAL A 5 -1.31 -3.15 1.45
N GLN A 6 0.02 -3.11 1.34
CA GLN A 6 0.79 -3.44 0.14
C GLN A 6 2.01 -4.30 0.53
N ARG A 7 1.79 -5.44 1.20
CA ARG A 7 2.88 -6.27 1.76
C ARG A 7 3.65 -7.05 0.73
N GLU A 8 3.02 -7.40 -0.39
CA GLU A 8 3.69 -8.16 -1.44
C GLU A 8 4.60 -7.30 -2.31
N LYS A 9 4.65 -5.99 -2.08
CA LYS A 9 5.60 -5.09 -2.75
C LYS A 9 6.99 -5.18 -2.12
N SER A 10 7.99 -5.30 -2.98
CA SER A 10 9.38 -5.06 -2.62
C SER A 10 9.71 -3.56 -2.60
N ALA A 11 10.88 -3.21 -2.06
CA ALA A 11 11.39 -1.84 -2.14
C ALA A 11 11.54 -1.37 -3.60
N ASP A 12 11.97 -2.26 -4.51
CA ASP A 12 12.08 -1.94 -5.93
C ASP A 12 10.71 -1.65 -6.58
N ASP A 13 9.65 -2.34 -6.13
CA ASP A 13 8.28 -2.08 -6.59
C ASP A 13 7.80 -0.69 -6.11
N PHE A 14 8.05 -0.35 -4.85
CA PHE A 14 7.73 0.98 -4.32
C PHE A 14 8.51 2.08 -5.03
N TYR A 15 9.82 1.91 -5.20
CA TYR A 15 10.66 2.85 -5.93
C TYR A 15 10.15 3.07 -7.35
N SER A 16 9.82 1.98 -8.06
CA SER A 16 9.28 2.05 -9.42
C SER A 16 7.93 2.75 -9.47
N ASP A 17 7.06 2.50 -8.49
CA ASP A 17 5.77 3.17 -8.37
C ASP A 17 5.95 4.68 -8.12
N PHE A 18 6.81 5.08 -7.19
CA PHE A 18 7.09 6.49 -6.90
C PHE A 18 7.58 7.22 -8.16
N LYS A 19 8.56 6.66 -8.87
CA LYS A 19 9.09 7.26 -10.11
C LYS A 19 8.07 7.36 -11.24
N LYS A 20 7.05 6.49 -11.25
CA LYS A 20 6.10 6.36 -12.36
C LYS A 20 4.80 7.12 -12.12
N PHE A 21 4.31 7.14 -10.88
CA PHE A 21 2.97 7.58 -10.56
C PHE A 21 2.91 8.83 -9.70
N ASP A 22 4.00 9.18 -8.99
CA ASP A 22 4.02 10.40 -8.19
C ASP A 22 3.90 11.64 -9.08
N THR A 23 3.16 12.60 -8.57
CA THR A 23 2.88 13.91 -9.16
C THR A 23 3.56 15.01 -8.33
N GLU A 24 3.59 16.25 -8.81
CA GLU A 24 4.20 17.37 -8.07
C GLU A 24 3.59 17.61 -6.67
N ASP A 25 2.37 17.11 -6.43
CA ASP A 25 1.69 17.17 -5.14
C ASP A 25 2.18 16.10 -4.14
N ASP A 26 2.84 15.05 -4.61
CA ASP A 26 3.38 13.98 -3.78
C ASP A 26 4.72 14.40 -3.16
N TRP A 27 4.85 14.23 -1.84
CA TRP A 27 6.05 14.65 -1.11
C TRP A 27 7.33 13.90 -1.55
N THR A 28 7.17 12.72 -2.14
CA THR A 28 8.23 11.88 -2.71
C THR A 28 8.69 12.32 -4.09
N TYR A 29 7.91 13.13 -4.81
CA TYR A 29 8.16 13.49 -6.21
C TYR A 29 9.50 14.18 -6.45
N SER A 30 9.89 15.07 -5.52
CA SER A 30 11.12 15.86 -5.63
C SER A 30 12.33 15.21 -4.98
N LEU A 31 12.19 13.99 -4.45
CA LEU A 31 13.28 13.27 -3.81
C LEU A 31 14.29 12.74 -4.82
N SER A 32 15.56 12.70 -4.41
CA SER A 32 16.61 12.04 -5.17
C SER A 32 16.43 10.52 -5.20
N ASP A 33 17.12 9.83 -6.13
CA ASP A 33 17.03 8.37 -6.24
C ASP A 33 17.51 7.66 -4.96
N ASP A 34 18.50 8.21 -4.24
CA ASP A 34 18.97 7.61 -2.99
C ASP A 34 17.99 7.84 -1.83
N GLU A 35 17.33 8.99 -1.79
CA GLU A 35 16.24 9.24 -0.84
C GLU A 35 15.04 8.33 -1.13
N LEU A 36 14.67 8.15 -2.41
CA LEU A 36 13.57 7.25 -2.80
C LEU A 36 13.86 5.80 -2.46
N LYS A 37 15.11 5.32 -2.59
CA LYS A 37 15.47 3.96 -2.13
C LYS A 37 15.27 3.80 -0.64
N ASN A 38 15.71 4.76 0.16
CA ASN A 38 15.51 4.73 1.62
C ASN A 38 14.02 4.73 1.97
N VAL A 39 13.24 5.62 1.38
CA VAL A 39 11.77 5.68 1.57
C VAL A 39 11.10 4.38 1.15
N SER A 40 11.59 3.72 0.10
CA SER A 40 11.05 2.45 -0.36
C SER A 40 11.31 1.30 0.63
N GLU A 41 12.48 1.26 1.27
CA GLU A 41 12.75 0.29 2.35
C GLU A 41 11.90 0.57 3.60
N GLU A 42 11.72 1.85 3.95
CA GLU A 42 10.81 2.26 5.03
C GLU A 42 9.36 1.87 4.73
N ALA A 43 8.91 2.00 3.47
CA ALA A 43 7.56 1.62 3.05
C ALA A 43 7.31 0.11 3.20
N VAL A 44 8.29 -0.75 2.92
CA VAL A 44 8.18 -2.20 3.16
C VAL A 44 8.00 -2.48 4.65
N SER A 45 8.88 -1.90 5.48
CA SER A 45 8.83 -2.08 6.94
C SER A 45 7.52 -1.58 7.53
N TYR A 46 7.05 -0.42 7.07
CA TYR A 46 5.78 0.16 7.48
C TYR A 46 4.58 -0.72 7.11
N ASN A 47 4.57 -1.34 5.93
CA ASN A 47 3.47 -2.23 5.51
C ASN A 47 3.38 -3.49 6.37
N GLU A 48 4.51 -4.05 6.77
CA GLU A 48 4.57 -5.16 7.73
C GLU A 48 4.00 -4.76 9.10
N GLU A 49 4.47 -3.63 9.65
CA GLU A 49 3.98 -3.11 10.94
C GLU A 49 2.47 -2.80 10.89
N MET A 50 2.00 -2.20 9.79
CA MET A 50 0.59 -1.88 9.60
C MET A 50 -0.28 -3.12 9.52
N TYR A 51 0.18 -4.17 8.85
CA TYR A 51 -0.54 -5.43 8.80
C TYR A 51 -0.69 -6.07 10.18
N GLU A 52 0.39 -6.09 10.97
CA GLU A 52 0.35 -6.62 12.33
C GLU A 52 -0.67 -5.85 13.19
N LYS A 53 -0.64 -4.52 13.15
CA LYS A 53 -1.59 -3.67 13.89
C LYS A 53 -3.03 -3.87 13.42
N LEU A 54 -3.27 -3.88 12.10
CA LEU A 54 -4.62 -4.09 11.56
C LEU A 54 -5.17 -5.47 11.95
N THR A 55 -4.30 -6.48 12.00
CA THR A 55 -4.64 -7.83 12.45
C THR A 55 -5.01 -7.82 13.93
N GLU A 56 -4.22 -7.14 14.77
CA GLU A 56 -4.48 -6.99 16.20
C GLU A 56 -5.86 -6.35 16.48
N TYR A 57 -6.23 -5.33 15.71
CA TYR A 57 -7.51 -4.65 15.85
C TYR A 57 -8.68 -5.34 15.14
N GLY A 58 -8.47 -6.48 14.47
CA GLY A 58 -9.53 -7.26 13.83
C GLY A 58 -10.14 -6.62 12.58
N PHE A 59 -9.32 -5.95 11.77
CA PHE A 59 -9.76 -5.40 10.48
C PHE A 59 -9.92 -6.50 9.43
N ASP A 60 -10.81 -6.26 8.46
CA ASP A 60 -10.84 -7.02 7.21
C ASP A 60 -9.73 -6.45 6.32
N ILE A 61 -8.61 -7.17 6.19
CA ILE A 61 -7.40 -6.68 5.51
C ILE A 61 -7.37 -7.12 4.06
N TYR A 62 -7.09 -6.18 3.16
CA TYR A 62 -6.94 -6.42 1.73
C TYR A 62 -5.56 -5.92 1.26
N ASP A 63 -4.86 -6.78 0.53
CA ASP A 63 -3.56 -6.43 -0.05
C ASP A 63 -3.75 -5.87 -1.46
N THR A 64 -3.28 -4.64 -1.67
CA THR A 64 -3.42 -3.87 -2.91
C THR A 64 -2.11 -3.80 -3.72
N SER A 65 -1.15 -4.66 -3.39
CA SER A 65 0.13 -4.76 -4.11
C SER A 65 -0.07 -5.17 -5.57
N LYS A 66 -1.08 -6.01 -5.84
CA LYS A 66 -1.41 -6.56 -7.16
C LYS A 66 -2.91 -6.51 -7.40
N GLU A 67 -3.31 -6.59 -8.67
CA GLU A 67 -4.71 -6.74 -9.09
C GLU A 67 -5.68 -5.74 -8.43
N ARG A 68 -5.30 -4.47 -8.27
CA ARG A 68 -6.07 -3.46 -7.49
C ARG A 68 -7.55 -3.39 -7.87
N ASP A 69 -7.90 -3.55 -9.14
CA ASP A 69 -9.29 -3.53 -9.62
C ASP A 69 -10.11 -4.72 -9.07
N LYS A 70 -9.50 -5.89 -8.96
CA LYS A 70 -10.14 -7.08 -8.38
C LYS A 70 -10.32 -6.93 -6.87
N VAL A 71 -9.27 -6.48 -6.18
CA VAL A 71 -9.32 -6.19 -4.73
C VAL A 71 -10.41 -5.15 -4.44
N PHE A 72 -10.52 -4.12 -5.27
CA PHE A 72 -11.58 -3.13 -5.15
C PHE A 72 -12.98 -3.73 -5.34
N ALA A 73 -13.16 -4.61 -6.33
CA ALA A 73 -14.43 -5.32 -6.50
C ALA A 73 -14.79 -6.18 -5.28
N GLU A 74 -13.84 -6.92 -4.72
CA GLU A 74 -14.02 -7.72 -3.49
C GLU A 74 -14.43 -6.85 -2.30
N ILE A 75 -13.81 -5.68 -2.14
CA ILE A 75 -14.19 -4.71 -1.10
C ILE A 75 -15.63 -4.21 -1.32
N LEU A 76 -16.01 -3.86 -2.55
CA LEU A 76 -17.36 -3.40 -2.85
C LEU A 76 -18.42 -4.47 -2.58
N GLU A 77 -18.14 -5.73 -2.90
CA GLU A 77 -19.01 -6.86 -2.56
C GLU A 77 -19.18 -6.99 -1.05
N ARG A 78 -18.07 -6.97 -0.30
CA ARG A 78 -18.09 -7.03 1.16
C ARG A 78 -18.86 -5.87 1.78
N VAL A 79 -18.74 -4.65 1.26
CA VAL A 79 -19.49 -3.50 1.78
C VAL A 79 -21.00 -3.70 1.56
N LYS A 80 -21.42 -4.15 0.38
CA LYS A 80 -22.84 -4.42 0.07
C LYS A 80 -23.46 -5.53 0.91
N GLU A 81 -22.69 -6.56 1.27
CA GLU A 81 -23.17 -7.64 2.16
C GLU A 81 -23.43 -7.17 3.61
N ASN A 82 -22.94 -5.99 3.97
CA ASN A 82 -23.07 -5.43 5.32
C ASN A 82 -23.97 -4.19 5.38
N GLU A 83 -24.67 -3.86 4.28
CA GLU A 83 -25.83 -2.96 4.24
C GLU A 83 -27.12 -3.72 4.55
#